data_AF-A0A7C1MJD2-F1
#
_entry.id   AF-A0A7C1MJD2-F1
#
_cell.length_a   1.000
_cell.length_b   1.000
_cell.length_c   1.000
_cell.angle_alpha   90.00
_cell.angle_beta   90.00
_cell.angle_gamma   90.00
#
_symmetry.space_group_name_H-M   'P 1'
#
loop_
_entity.id
_entity.type
_entity.pdbx_description
1 polymer ?
#
loop_
_entity_poly.entity_id
_entity_poly.type
_entity_poly.pdbx_seq_one_letter_code
_entity_poly.pdbx_strand_id
1 'polypeptide(L)' 'MSDFDQELDARGLNCPLPILRAKKAINGLESGQVLRILATDPGSVK' A
#
# COMPACT_ATOMS: atom_id res chain seq x y z
N MET A 1 -12.27 -4.93 15.30
CA MET A 1 -12.66 -3.86 14.36
C MET A 1 -11.43 -3.56 13.55
N SER A 2 -11.50 -3.65 12.22
CA SER A 2 -10.31 -3.45 11.38
C SER A 2 -10.08 -1.94 11.23
N ASP A 3 -8.96 -1.45 11.75
CA ASP A 3 -8.51 -0.04 11.80
C ASP A 3 -8.12 0.56 10.41
N PHE A 4 -8.74 0.08 9.32
CA PHE A 4 -8.41 0.54 7.97
C PHE A 4 -9.62 0.51 7.04
N ASP A 5 -9.66 1.48 6.12
CA ASP A 5 -10.74 1.67 5.16
C ASP A 5 -10.48 0.91 3.86
N GLN A 6 -9.22 0.71 3.52
CA GLN A 6 -8.82 -0.02 2.32
C GLN A 6 -7.57 -0.88 2.58
N GLU A 7 -7.48 -2.03 1.91
CA GLU A 7 -6.29 -2.89 1.93
C GLU A 7 -5.71 -3.04 0.51
N LEU A 8 -4.38 -3.01 0.42
CA LEU A 8 -3.62 -3.25 -0.80
C LEU A 8 -2.60 -4.36 -0.57
N ASP A 9 -2.76 -5.47 -1.28
CA ASP A 9 -1.75 -6.52 -1.33
C ASP A 9 -0.73 -6.23 -2.45
N ALA A 10 0.50 -5.94 -2.03
CA ALA A 10 1.67 -5.70 -2.87
C ALA A 10 2.78 -6.74 -2.60
N ARG A 11 2.46 -7.88 -1.98
CA ARG A 11 3.42 -8.97 -1.74
C ARG A 11 3.83 -9.62 -3.06
N GLY A 12 5.07 -10.10 -3.13
CA GLY A 12 5.65 -10.71 -4.32
C GLY A 12 5.90 -9.75 -5.50
N LEU A 13 5.58 -8.46 -5.34
CA LEU A 13 5.95 -7.44 -6.32
C LEU A 13 7.40 -6.99 -6.09
N ASN A 14 8.15 -6.82 -7.17
CA ASN A 14 9.52 -6.29 -7.11
C ASN A 14 9.51 -4.77 -7.13
N CYS A 15 10.51 -4.15 -6.49
CA CYS A 15 10.77 -2.72 -6.60
C CYS A 15 10.84 -2.30 -8.08
N PRO A 16 10.17 -1.21 -8.52
CA PRO A 16 9.46 -0.18 -7.75
C PRO A 16 7.94 -0.36 -7.66
N LEU A 17 7.40 -1.55 -7.96
CA LEU A 17 5.96 -1.74 -8.11
C LEU A 17 5.14 -1.53 -6.81
N PRO A 18 5.61 -1.93 -5.62
CA PRO A 18 4.88 -1.70 -4.35
C PRO A 18 4.58 -0.22 -4.11
N ILE A 19 5.58 0.66 -4.27
CA ILE A 19 5.41 2.09 -4.03
C ILE A 19 4.51 2.75 -5.09
N LEU A 20 4.57 2.31 -6.34
CA LEU A 20 3.70 2.83 -7.39
C LEU A 20 2.23 2.42 -7.17
N ARG A 21 1.99 1.18 -6.74
CA ARG A 21 0.66 0.68 -6.39
C ARG A 21 0.11 1.41 -5.16
N ALA A 22 0.94 1.60 -4.14
CA ALA A 22 0.60 2.39 -2.95
C ALA A 22 0.16 3.80 -3.32
N LYS A 23 0.97 4.52 -4.12
CA LYS A 23 0.65 5.87 -4.59
C LYS A 23 -0.68 5.93 -5.36
N LYS A 24 -0.90 4.96 -6.25
CA LYS A 24 -2.16 4.89 -7.01
C LYS A 24 -3.37 4.67 -6.10
N ALA A 25 -3.24 3.82 -5.08
CA ALA A 25 -4.30 3.58 -4.11
C ALA A 25 -4.57 4.81 -3.24
N ILE A 26 -3.54 5.49 -2.76
CA ILE A 26 -3.65 6.73 -1.97
C ILE A 26 -4.39 7.83 -2.74
N ASN A 27 -4.16 7.97 -4.04
CA ASN A 27 -4.87 8.95 -4.87
C ASN A 27 -6.39 8.73 -4.94
N GLY A 28 -6.86 7.53 -4.61
CA GLY A 28 -8.29 7.21 -4.56
C GLY A 28 -8.91 7.36 -3.17
N LEU A 29 -8.13 7.71 -2.15
CA LEU A 29 -8.60 7.85 -0.79
C LEU A 29 -9.01 9.28 -0.46
N GLU A 30 -10.03 9.40 0.38
CA GLU A 30 -10.44 10.65 0.99
C GLU A 30 -9.60 10.95 2.23
N SER A 31 -9.58 12.23 2.63
CA SER A 31 -8.87 12.63 3.84
C SER A 31 -9.45 11.93 5.07
N GLY A 32 -8.58 11.38 5.90
CA GLY A 32 -8.96 10.63 7.10
C GLY A 32 -9.10 9.12 6.87
N GLN A 33 -9.08 8.64 5.62
CA GLN A 33 -9.08 7.21 5.34
C GLN A 33 -7.69 6.59 5.51
N VAL A 34 -7.66 5.37 6.02
CA VAL A 34 -6.44 4.60 6.30
C VAL A 34 -6.28 3.47 5.27
N LEU A 35 -5.15 3.49 4.55
CA LEU A 35 -4.74 2.41 3.66
C LEU A 35 -3.81 1.43 4.40
N ARG A 36 -4.22 0.17 4.49
CA ARG A 36 -3.34 -0.92 4.89
C ARG A 36 -2.63 -1.48 3.67
N ILE A 37 -1.30 -1.60 3.72
CA ILE A 37 -0.50 -2.15 2.62
C ILE A 37 0.29 -3.34 3.12
N LEU A 38 0.18 -4.48 2.41
CA LEU A 38 0.99 -5.67 2.64
C LEU A 38 2.08 -5.72 1.57
N ALA A 39 3.35 -5.54 1.93
CA ALA A 39 4.48 -5.63 1.00
C ALA A 39 5.55 -6.57 1.56
N THR A 40 6.21 -7.31 0.68
CA THR A 40 7.31 -8.24 1.03
C THR A 40 8.59 -7.93 0.25
N ASP A 41 8.65 -6.80 -0.45
CA ASP A 41 9.82 -6.49 -1.26
C ASP A 41 10.97 -6.01 -0.36
N PRO A 42 12.20 -6.48 -0.59
CA PRO A 42 13.36 -6.11 0.22
C PRO A 42 13.77 -4.64 0.05
N GLY A 43 13.21 -3.93 -0.95
CA GLY A 43 13.50 -2.53 -1.24
C GLY A 43 12.62 -1.53 -0.47
N SER A 44 11.42 -1.92 -0.01
CA SER A 44 10.49 -1.03 0.72
C SER A 44 10.96 -0.69 2.13
N VAL A 45 12.01 -1.32 2.64
CA VAL A 45 12.49 -1.14 4.02
C VAL A 45 13.47 0.04 4.16
N LYS A 46 13.63 0.90 3.14
CA LYS A 46 14.63 1.99 3.17
C LYS A 46 14.08 3.35 2.76
#